data_AF-A0A6P2D798-F1
#
_entry.id   AF-A0A6P2D798-F1
#
_cell.length_a   1.000
_cell.length_b   1.000
_cell.length_c   1.000
_cell.angle_alpha   90.00
_cell.angle_beta   90.00
_cell.angle_gamma   90.00
#
_symmetry.space_group_name_H-M   'P 1'
#
loop_
_entity.id
_entity.type
_entity.pdbx_description
1 polymer ?
#
loop_
_entity_poly.entity_id
_entity_poly.type
_entity_poly.pdbx_seq_one_letter_code
_entity_poly.pdbx_strand_id
1 'polypeptide(L)'
;MTEEEWLKCTTPVSLLEFISAANQRKLRAFAIACCRRIAPFIDDPRMIAALDAAEQFVDGATSSDLLTEHHRAVSDSYSDAQYEQAWAAIWCASRAEVGWNVSSHAVQVLEFEKWGSEYSAHCDLIRDIFGSPFCPVTFSPEWLTTTATAIAAQMYQSRDFSAMPILADALQDTGCDNPDVLNHCRDAGATHVRGCWVVDMVLGKS
;
A
#
# COMPACT_ATOMS: atom_id res chain seq x y z
N MET A 1 1.78 5.63 21.40
CA MET A 1 2.76 6.21 20.48
C MET A 1 2.37 7.65 20.23
N THR A 2 3.32 8.58 20.31
CA THR A 2 3.17 10.00 19.93
C THR A 2 3.44 10.20 18.44
N GLU A 3 3.17 11.38 17.90
CA GLU A 3 3.46 11.71 16.50
C GLU A 3 4.96 11.66 16.19
N GLU A 4 5.81 12.15 17.09
CA GLU A 4 7.26 12.06 16.95
C GLU A 4 7.74 10.60 16.97
N GLU A 5 7.20 9.79 17.89
CA GLU A 5 7.51 8.36 17.97
C GLU A 5 7.06 7.62 16.70
N TRP A 6 5.90 7.99 16.14
CA TRP A 6 5.37 7.45 14.89
C TRP A 6 6.28 7.74 13.70
N LEU A 7 6.73 8.99 13.54
CA LEU A 7 7.61 9.40 12.46
C LEU A 7 9.00 8.74 12.55
N LYS A 8 9.50 8.50 13.77
CA LYS A 8 10.82 7.90 14.00
C LYS A 8 10.82 6.37 14.10
N CYS A 9 9.65 5.74 14.20
CA CYS A 9 9.56 4.29 14.39
C CYS A 9 10.12 3.52 13.19
N THR A 10 11.06 2.63 13.43
CA THR A 10 11.64 1.74 12.40
C THR A 10 11.13 0.30 12.56
N THR A 11 10.05 0.10 13.31
CA THR A 11 9.49 -1.22 13.61
C THR A 11 8.05 -1.29 13.09
N PRO A 12 7.79 -1.94 11.95
CA PRO A 12 6.45 -1.99 11.35
C PRO A 12 5.38 -2.56 12.28
N VAL A 13 5.78 -3.52 13.12
CA VAL A 13 4.95 -4.14 14.16
C VAL A 13 4.29 -3.10 15.06
N SER A 14 5.10 -2.21 15.62
CA SER A 14 4.64 -1.20 16.56
C SER A 14 3.71 -0.20 15.90
N LEU A 15 3.94 0.11 14.62
CA LEU A 15 3.03 0.93 13.82
C LEU A 15 1.68 0.24 13.60
N LEU A 16 1.67 -1.03 13.18
CA LEU A 16 0.46 -1.81 12.91
C LEU A 16 -0.38 -2.07 14.16
N GLU A 17 0.26 -2.41 15.29
CA GLU A 17 -0.43 -2.62 16.57
C GLU A 17 -1.09 -1.33 17.09
N PHE A 18 -0.46 -0.18 16.82
CA PHE A 18 -1.01 1.11 17.21
C PHE A 18 -2.25 1.49 16.41
N ILE A 19 -2.29 1.15 15.12
CA ILE A 19 -3.44 1.41 14.24
C ILE A 19 -4.50 0.30 14.27
N SER A 20 -4.57 -0.51 15.34
CA SER A 20 -5.24 -1.83 15.47
C SER A 20 -6.73 -1.96 15.10
N ALA A 21 -7.40 -0.90 14.61
CA ALA A 21 -8.71 -0.96 13.96
C ALA A 21 -8.65 -0.56 12.47
N ALA A 22 -7.52 -0.83 11.82
CA ALA A 22 -7.23 -0.44 10.44
C ALA A 22 -8.28 -0.97 9.44
N ASN A 23 -8.70 -0.08 8.52
CA ASN A 23 -9.57 -0.41 7.40
C ASN A 23 -9.03 -1.66 6.67
N GLN A 24 -9.86 -2.71 6.56
CA GLN A 24 -9.50 -3.97 5.90
C GLN A 24 -8.96 -3.74 4.48
N ARG A 25 -9.48 -2.74 3.79
CA ARG A 25 -9.01 -2.33 2.46
C ARG A 25 -7.58 -1.80 2.51
N LYS A 26 -7.23 -0.96 3.49
CA LYS A 26 -5.86 -0.46 3.69
C LYS A 26 -4.88 -1.54 4.15
N LEU A 27 -5.32 -2.48 5.00
CA LEU A 27 -4.50 -3.64 5.38
C LEU A 27 -4.15 -4.51 4.17
N ARG A 28 -5.13 -4.74 3.28
CA ARG A 28 -4.90 -5.47 2.03
C ARG A 28 -3.98 -4.68 1.09
N ALA A 29 -4.16 -3.36 0.96
CA ALA A 29 -3.28 -2.51 0.17
C ALA A 29 -1.83 -2.58 0.67
N PHE A 30 -1.62 -2.51 1.99
CA PHE A 30 -0.30 -2.66 2.61
C PHE A 30 0.32 -4.03 2.31
N ALA A 31 -0.43 -5.10 2.49
CA ALA A 31 0.03 -6.45 2.16
C ALA A 31 0.51 -6.57 0.70
N ILE A 32 -0.29 -6.04 -0.23
CA ILE A 32 0.05 -6.05 -1.65
C ILE A 32 1.27 -5.18 -1.95
N ALA A 33 1.39 -4.00 -1.33
CA ALA A 33 2.54 -3.13 -1.50
C ALA A 33 3.84 -3.82 -1.06
N CYS A 34 3.83 -4.55 0.06
CA CYS A 34 4.96 -5.38 0.49
C CYS A 34 5.32 -6.43 -0.58
N CYS A 35 4.32 -7.14 -1.12
CA CYS A 35 4.57 -8.16 -2.14
C CYS A 35 5.02 -7.58 -3.50
N ARG A 36 4.61 -6.34 -3.83
CA ARG A 36 5.07 -5.64 -5.04
C ARG A 36 6.54 -5.27 -4.98
N ARG A 37 7.08 -4.97 -3.80
CA ARG A 37 8.52 -4.69 -3.64
C ARG A 37 9.39 -5.89 -4.01
N ILE A 38 8.89 -7.11 -3.77
CA ILE A 38 9.61 -8.35 -4.10
C ILE A 38 9.25 -8.90 -5.48
N ALA A 39 8.28 -8.31 -6.19
CA ALA A 39 7.86 -8.73 -7.53
C ALA A 39 8.99 -8.80 -8.57
N PRO A 40 10.03 -7.95 -8.55
CA PRO A 40 11.18 -8.10 -9.45
C PRO A 40 11.97 -9.41 -9.27
N PHE A 41 11.78 -10.12 -8.15
CA PHE A 41 12.38 -11.42 -7.86
C PHE A 41 11.41 -12.59 -8.08
N ILE A 42 10.21 -12.31 -8.60
CA ILE A 42 9.17 -13.30 -8.86
C ILE A 42 9.17 -13.65 -10.35
N ASP A 43 9.63 -14.87 -10.68
CA ASP A 43 9.73 -15.34 -12.06
C ASP A 43 8.43 -15.93 -12.62
N ASP A 44 7.44 -16.26 -11.77
CA ASP A 44 6.18 -16.86 -12.23
C ASP A 44 5.15 -15.81 -12.65
N PRO A 45 4.77 -15.75 -13.93
CA PRO A 45 3.77 -14.80 -14.41
C PRO A 45 2.39 -14.97 -13.76
N ARG A 46 2.07 -16.17 -13.24
CA ARG A 46 0.81 -16.42 -12.52
C ARG A 46 0.76 -15.70 -11.19
N MET A 47 1.91 -15.56 -10.52
CA MET A 47 2.03 -14.80 -9.27
C MET A 47 1.88 -13.29 -9.52
N ILE A 48 2.47 -12.78 -10.59
CA ILE A 48 2.28 -11.38 -11.01
C ILE A 48 0.81 -11.10 -11.34
N ALA A 49 0.15 -12.00 -12.09
CA ALA A 49 -1.27 -11.88 -12.39
C ALA A 49 -2.16 -11.93 -11.13
N ALA A 50 -1.81 -12.76 -10.15
CA ALA A 50 -2.52 -12.81 -8.88
C ALA A 50 -2.36 -11.52 -8.07
N LEU A 51 -1.17 -10.88 -8.09
CA LEU A 51 -0.96 -9.56 -7.50
C LEU A 51 -1.81 -8.47 -8.20
N ASP A 52 -1.89 -8.51 -9.53
CA ASP A 52 -2.76 -7.58 -10.28
C ASP A 52 -4.23 -7.76 -9.91
N ALA A 53 -4.71 -9.01 -9.81
CA ALA A 53 -6.07 -9.31 -9.38
C ALA A 53 -6.32 -8.86 -7.93
N ALA A 54 -5.35 -9.06 -7.03
CA ALA A 54 -5.43 -8.63 -5.63
C ALA A 54 -5.63 -7.11 -5.51
N GLU A 55 -4.91 -6.31 -6.30
CA GLU A 55 -5.08 -4.86 -6.32
C GLU A 55 -6.47 -4.46 -6.80
N GLN A 56 -6.96 -5.09 -7.86
CA GLN A 56 -8.31 -4.85 -8.36
C GLN A 56 -9.36 -5.18 -7.32
N PHE A 57 -9.14 -6.22 -6.52
CA PHE A 57 -10.08 -6.63 -5.47
C PHE A 57 -10.13 -5.62 -4.33
N VAL A 58 -8.97 -5.07 -3.93
CA VAL A 58 -8.88 -4.00 -2.93
C VAL A 58 -9.72 -2.78 -3.32
N ASP A 59 -9.86 -2.53 -4.62
CA ASP A 59 -10.68 -1.44 -5.16
C ASP A 59 -12.13 -1.83 -5.45
N GLY A 60 -12.54 -3.07 -5.16
CA GLY A 60 -13.87 -3.58 -5.49
C GLY A 60 -14.11 -3.79 -7.00
N ALA A 61 -13.07 -3.79 -7.81
CA ALA A 61 -13.14 -3.95 -9.27
C ALA A 61 -13.21 -5.42 -9.73
N THR A 62 -12.97 -6.38 -8.82
CA THR A 62 -13.13 -7.81 -9.08
C THR A 62 -13.73 -8.54 -7.87
N SER A 63 -14.19 -9.76 -8.08
CA SER A 63 -14.78 -10.60 -7.02
C SER A 63 -13.71 -11.41 -6.26
N SER A 64 -14.08 -11.87 -5.07
CA SER A 64 -13.25 -12.79 -4.28
C SER A 64 -13.07 -14.15 -4.96
N ASP A 65 -13.97 -14.52 -5.88
CA ASP A 65 -13.93 -15.79 -6.58
C ASP A 65 -12.75 -15.85 -7.55
N LEU A 66 -12.51 -14.75 -8.28
CA LEU A 66 -11.36 -14.65 -9.18
C LEU A 66 -10.04 -14.73 -8.41
N LEU A 67 -9.95 -14.10 -7.23
CA LEU A 67 -8.80 -14.25 -6.35
C LEU A 67 -8.59 -15.69 -5.89
N THR A 68 -9.69 -16.39 -5.58
CA THR A 68 -9.65 -17.80 -5.17
C THR A 68 -9.20 -18.70 -6.32
N GLU A 69 -9.56 -18.37 -7.57
CA GLU A 69 -9.08 -19.07 -8.76
C GLU A 69 -7.57 -18.86 -8.97
N HIS A 70 -7.10 -17.61 -8.91
CA HIS A 70 -5.66 -17.32 -8.96
C HIS A 70 -4.89 -18.02 -7.84
N HIS A 71 -5.45 -18.04 -6.62
CA HIS A 71 -4.89 -18.78 -5.50
C HIS A 71 -4.75 -20.27 -5.81
N ARG A 72 -5.80 -20.91 -6.32
CA ARG A 72 -5.79 -22.34 -6.66
C ARG A 72 -4.76 -22.66 -7.75
N ALA A 73 -4.72 -21.85 -8.80
CA ALA A 73 -3.79 -22.04 -9.91
C ALA A 73 -2.31 -21.97 -9.45
N VAL A 74 -2.03 -21.11 -8.48
CA VAL A 74 -0.71 -21.03 -7.85
C VAL A 74 -0.49 -22.21 -6.89
N SER A 75 -1.42 -22.51 -5.98
CA SER A 75 -1.24 -23.60 -4.99
C SER A 75 -1.01 -24.97 -5.62
N ASP A 76 -1.70 -25.28 -6.72
CA ASP A 76 -1.62 -26.59 -7.38
C ASP A 76 -0.26 -26.81 -8.08
N SER A 77 0.58 -25.78 -8.17
CA SER A 77 1.82 -25.77 -8.96
C SER A 77 3.11 -25.79 -8.12
N TYR A 78 3.04 -25.63 -6.80
CA TYR A 78 4.21 -25.55 -5.91
C TYR A 78 4.11 -26.57 -4.77
N SER A 79 5.24 -27.15 -4.35
CA SER A 79 5.33 -28.02 -3.17
C SER A 79 5.71 -27.23 -1.91
N ASP A 80 5.26 -27.71 -0.74
CA ASP A 80 5.23 -27.04 0.59
C ASP A 80 6.52 -26.32 1.06
N ALA A 81 7.71 -26.59 0.52
CA ALA A 81 8.97 -25.99 0.99
C ALA A 81 9.41 -24.74 0.19
N GLN A 82 8.95 -24.57 -1.06
CA GLN A 82 9.11 -23.34 -1.86
C GLN A 82 7.88 -22.40 -1.68
N TYR A 83 6.98 -22.81 -0.79
CA TYR A 83 5.57 -22.41 -0.69
C TYR A 83 5.34 -21.21 0.23
N GLU A 84 6.19 -20.99 1.24
CA GLU A 84 5.93 -19.98 2.28
C GLU A 84 6.31 -18.55 1.87
N GLN A 85 7.21 -18.38 0.90
CA GLN A 85 7.78 -17.07 0.57
C GLN A 85 6.89 -16.25 -0.40
N ALA A 86 6.20 -16.90 -1.33
CA ALA A 86 5.34 -16.23 -2.32
C ALA A 86 3.88 -16.01 -1.87
N TRP A 87 3.46 -16.64 -0.77
CA TRP A 87 2.04 -16.82 -0.42
C TRP A 87 1.34 -15.63 0.25
N ALA A 88 2.09 -14.61 0.69
CA ALA A 88 1.57 -13.56 1.56
C ALA A 88 0.53 -12.63 0.89
N ALA A 89 0.72 -12.30 -0.39
CA ALA A 89 -0.17 -11.40 -1.13
C ALA A 89 -1.52 -12.06 -1.46
N ILE A 90 -1.46 -13.31 -1.95
CA ILE A 90 -2.64 -14.06 -2.40
C ILE A 90 -3.47 -14.50 -1.19
N TRP A 91 -2.84 -14.94 -0.10
CA TRP A 91 -3.50 -15.26 1.16
C TRP A 91 -4.22 -14.03 1.74
N CYS A 92 -3.59 -12.85 1.73
CA CYS A 92 -4.20 -11.63 2.30
C CYS A 92 -5.22 -10.96 1.39
N ALA A 93 -5.14 -11.19 0.09
CA ALA A 93 -6.20 -10.83 -0.84
C ALA A 93 -7.42 -11.77 -0.72
N SER A 94 -7.25 -13.05 -0.38
CA SER A 94 -8.35 -14.03 -0.37
C SER A 94 -9.03 -14.20 1.00
N ARG A 95 -8.32 -14.04 2.11
CA ARG A 95 -8.86 -14.18 3.47
C ARG A 95 -8.49 -12.97 4.30
N ALA A 96 -9.43 -12.04 4.47
CA ALA A 96 -9.30 -10.96 5.44
C ALA A 96 -9.26 -11.56 6.84
N GLU A 97 -8.07 -11.87 7.33
CA GLU A 97 -7.75 -11.85 8.75
C GLU A 97 -6.21 -11.83 8.89
N VAL A 98 -5.74 -10.73 9.48
CA VAL A 98 -4.39 -10.48 10.00
C VAL A 98 -3.29 -10.07 8.99
N GLY A 99 -3.16 -8.74 8.78
CA GLY A 99 -2.02 -8.12 8.06
C GLY A 99 -0.64 -8.36 8.69
N TRP A 100 -0.57 -8.91 9.91
CA TRP A 100 0.65 -9.27 10.63
C TRP A 100 1.47 -10.36 9.94
N ASN A 101 0.79 -11.36 9.35
CA ASN A 101 1.49 -12.46 8.71
C ASN A 101 2.21 -11.97 7.44
N VAL A 102 1.74 -10.94 6.74
CA VAL A 102 2.37 -10.48 5.48
C VAL A 102 3.66 -9.72 5.71
N SER A 103 3.68 -8.79 6.66
CA SER A 103 4.90 -8.04 6.96
C SER A 103 5.99 -8.96 7.50
N SER A 104 5.62 -9.94 8.33
CA SER A 104 6.53 -10.94 8.88
C SER A 104 7.08 -11.88 7.79
N HIS A 105 6.25 -12.31 6.83
CA HIS A 105 6.70 -13.16 5.72
C HIS A 105 7.51 -12.39 4.67
N ALA A 106 7.12 -11.16 4.29
CA ALA A 106 7.88 -10.33 3.36
C ALA A 106 9.32 -10.07 3.84
N VAL A 107 9.51 -9.98 5.16
CA VAL A 107 10.84 -9.88 5.81
C VAL A 107 11.62 -11.20 5.75
N GLN A 108 10.95 -12.36 5.77
CA GLN A 108 11.59 -13.67 5.67
C GLN A 108 12.06 -14.02 4.24
N VAL A 109 11.41 -13.49 3.19
CA VAL A 109 11.79 -13.75 1.77
C VAL A 109 13.14 -13.10 1.40
N LEU A 110 13.55 -12.02 2.07
CA LEU A 110 14.66 -11.16 1.64
C LEU A 110 16.03 -11.49 2.29
N GLU A 111 16.34 -12.77 2.52
CA GLU A 111 17.53 -13.32 3.20
C GLU A 111 18.63 -12.31 3.69
N PHE A 112 18.67 -12.16 5.02
CA PHE A 112 19.82 -12.04 5.92
C PHE A 112 20.82 -10.87 5.92
N GLU A 113 20.96 -10.01 4.90
CA GLU A 113 21.86 -8.82 5.00
C GLU A 113 21.17 -7.45 4.98
N LYS A 114 19.86 -7.41 4.70
CA LYS A 114 19.09 -6.16 4.49
C LYS A 114 17.95 -5.92 5.48
N TRP A 115 17.95 -6.64 6.60
CA TRP A 115 16.85 -6.63 7.58
C TRP A 115 16.44 -5.20 8.02
N GLY A 116 17.41 -4.32 8.28
CA GLY A 116 17.13 -2.94 8.67
C GLY A 116 16.48 -2.08 7.57
N SER A 117 16.86 -2.27 6.29
CA SER A 117 16.31 -1.47 5.19
C SER A 117 14.88 -1.86 4.85
N GLU A 118 14.51 -3.14 4.98
CA GLU A 118 13.15 -3.59 4.70
C GLU A 118 12.15 -3.18 5.78
N TYR A 119 12.56 -3.14 7.04
CA TYR A 119 11.70 -2.59 8.08
C TYR A 119 11.46 -1.10 7.91
N SER A 120 12.48 -0.32 7.53
CA SER A 120 12.29 1.09 7.19
C SER A 120 11.29 1.23 6.05
N ALA A 121 11.48 0.48 4.96
CA ALA A 121 10.57 0.54 3.82
C ALA A 121 9.13 0.13 4.16
N HIS A 122 8.93 -0.89 5.00
CA HIS A 122 7.60 -1.26 5.48
C HIS A 122 6.98 -0.17 6.36
N CYS A 123 7.76 0.50 7.22
CA CYS A 123 7.28 1.65 7.96
C CYS A 123 6.85 2.78 7.01
N ASP A 124 7.62 3.03 5.96
CA ASP A 124 7.31 4.06 4.96
C ASP A 124 6.03 3.72 4.19
N LEU A 125 5.83 2.46 3.81
CA LEU A 125 4.57 1.99 3.23
C LEU A 125 3.38 2.16 4.19
N ILE A 126 3.56 1.89 5.49
CA ILE A 126 2.49 2.11 6.48
C ILE A 126 2.13 3.59 6.54
N ARG A 127 3.12 4.49 6.59
CA ARG A 127 2.88 5.93 6.60
C ARG A 127 2.23 6.43 5.32
N ASP A 128 2.65 5.88 4.17
CA ASP A 128 2.04 6.22 2.87
C ASP A 128 0.58 5.77 2.79
N ILE A 129 0.25 4.56 3.26
CA ILE A 129 -1.11 4.02 3.09
C ILE A 129 -2.09 4.52 4.17
N PHE A 130 -1.61 4.60 5.40
CA PHE A 130 -2.47 4.95 6.54
C PHE A 130 -2.49 6.45 6.82
N GLY A 131 -1.42 7.18 6.47
CA GLY A 131 -1.23 8.56 6.88
C GLY A 131 -0.92 8.69 8.37
N SER A 132 -0.98 9.92 8.88
CA SER A 132 -0.83 10.19 10.32
C SER A 132 -2.12 9.83 11.07
N PRO A 133 -2.08 8.97 12.11
CA PRO A 133 -3.27 8.66 12.92
C PRO A 133 -3.64 9.79 13.90
N PHE A 134 -2.81 10.83 14.04
CA PHE A 134 -2.97 11.89 15.04
C PHE A 134 -3.83 13.06 14.54
N CYS A 135 -3.92 13.26 13.23
CA CYS A 135 -4.72 14.31 12.61
C CYS A 135 -5.42 13.76 11.35
N PRO A 136 -6.64 13.21 11.48
CA PRO A 136 -7.43 12.82 10.32
C PRO A 136 -7.71 14.04 9.44
N VAL A 137 -7.20 14.03 8.21
CA VAL A 137 -7.42 15.11 7.25
C VAL A 137 -8.75 14.89 6.54
N THR A 138 -9.62 15.91 6.55
CA THR A 138 -10.85 15.92 5.75
C THR A 138 -10.60 16.72 4.47
N PHE A 139 -10.81 16.12 3.31
CA PHE A 139 -10.63 16.80 2.02
C PHE A 139 -11.85 17.68 1.70
N SER A 140 -11.59 18.94 1.34
CA SER A 140 -12.63 19.83 0.82
C SER A 140 -13.07 19.36 -0.58
N PRO A 141 -14.37 19.38 -0.92
CA PRO A 141 -14.84 19.10 -2.28
C PRO A 141 -14.20 20.00 -3.34
N GLU A 142 -13.80 21.23 -2.96
CA GLU A 142 -13.13 22.18 -3.86
C GLU A 142 -11.76 21.68 -4.35
N TRP A 143 -11.11 20.81 -3.57
CA TRP A 143 -9.81 20.23 -3.92
C TRP A 143 -9.92 19.08 -4.94
N LEU A 144 -11.12 18.48 -5.07
CA LEU A 144 -11.37 17.30 -5.90
C LEU A 144 -11.70 17.68 -7.35
N THR A 145 -10.88 18.55 -7.93
CA THR A 145 -11.06 19.00 -9.32
C THR A 145 -10.85 17.88 -10.32
N THR A 146 -11.34 18.06 -11.55
CA THR A 146 -11.08 17.15 -12.67
C THR A 146 -9.58 16.97 -12.92
N THR A 147 -8.78 18.02 -12.72
CA THR A 147 -7.31 17.95 -12.87
C THR A 147 -6.68 17.09 -11.77
N ALA A 148 -6.99 17.36 -10.51
CA ALA A 148 -6.44 16.60 -9.38
C ALA A 148 -6.82 15.11 -9.47
N THR A 149 -8.09 14.83 -9.76
CA THR A 149 -8.60 13.47 -9.92
C THR A 149 -7.97 12.74 -11.12
N ALA A 150 -7.74 13.43 -12.24
CA ALA A 150 -7.07 12.84 -13.41
C ALA A 150 -5.62 12.48 -13.12
N ILE A 151 -4.86 13.38 -12.46
CA ILE A 151 -3.46 13.12 -12.06
C ILE A 151 -3.41 11.92 -11.11
N ALA A 152 -4.24 11.93 -10.07
CA ALA A 152 -4.34 10.83 -9.11
C ALA A 152 -4.69 9.50 -9.79
N ALA A 153 -5.67 9.49 -10.69
CA ALA A 153 -6.08 8.29 -11.41
C ALA A 153 -4.97 7.74 -12.32
N GLN A 154 -4.23 8.61 -13.01
CA GLN A 154 -3.10 8.21 -13.86
C GLN A 154 -1.98 7.56 -13.04
N MET A 155 -1.58 8.17 -11.92
CA MET A 155 -0.57 7.60 -11.03
C MET A 155 -1.03 6.24 -10.49
N TYR A 156 -2.29 6.16 -10.08
CA TYR A 156 -2.87 4.95 -9.51
C TYR A 156 -2.93 3.77 -10.51
N GLN A 157 -3.26 4.05 -11.77
CA GLN A 157 -3.32 3.04 -12.84
C GLN A 157 -1.94 2.58 -13.29
N SER A 158 -1.01 3.53 -13.49
CA SER A 158 0.35 3.26 -13.96
C SER A 158 1.28 2.72 -12.87
N ARG A 159 0.94 2.94 -11.59
CA ARG A 159 1.80 2.75 -10.41
C ARG A 159 3.06 3.64 -10.44
N ASP A 160 3.03 4.69 -11.26
CA ASP A 160 4.07 5.71 -11.30
C ASP A 160 3.57 6.96 -10.56
N PHE A 161 4.17 7.22 -9.39
CA PHE A 161 3.81 8.34 -8.52
C PHE A 161 4.74 9.54 -8.67
N SER A 162 5.52 9.61 -9.76
CA SER A 162 6.42 10.75 -10.03
C SER A 162 5.69 12.09 -10.16
N ALA A 163 4.39 12.10 -10.43
CA ALA A 163 3.56 13.29 -10.53
C ALA A 163 2.98 13.77 -9.17
N MET A 164 3.38 13.20 -8.03
CA MET A 164 2.90 13.63 -6.71
C MET A 164 3.14 15.12 -6.41
N PRO A 165 4.30 15.74 -6.75
CA PRO A 165 4.48 17.18 -6.58
C PRO A 165 3.48 18.01 -7.41
N ILE A 166 3.14 17.53 -8.61
CA ILE A 166 2.15 18.19 -9.49
C ILE A 166 0.74 18.06 -8.89
N LEU A 167 0.42 16.93 -8.26
CA LEU A 167 -0.82 16.79 -7.49
C LEU A 167 -0.85 17.79 -6.32
N ALA A 168 0.25 17.99 -5.61
CA ALA A 168 0.35 18.98 -4.54
C ALA A 168 -0.01 20.40 -5.03
N ASP A 169 0.55 20.79 -6.17
CA ASP A 169 0.31 22.11 -6.78
C ASP A 169 -1.16 22.25 -7.21
N ALA A 170 -1.73 21.22 -7.85
CA ALA A 170 -3.14 21.21 -8.24
C ALA A 170 -4.10 21.33 -7.04
N LEU A 171 -3.78 20.69 -5.91
CA LEU A 171 -4.55 20.82 -4.67
C LEU A 171 -4.39 22.24 -4.09
N GLN A 172 -3.17 22.77 -4.07
CA GLN A 172 -2.88 24.10 -3.53
C GLN A 172 -3.55 25.23 -4.34
N ASP A 173 -3.59 25.12 -5.67
CA ASP A 173 -4.27 26.06 -6.57
C ASP A 173 -5.77 26.19 -6.28
N THR A 174 -6.35 25.17 -5.64
CA THR A 174 -7.75 25.12 -5.23
C THR A 174 -7.97 25.43 -3.75
N GLY A 175 -6.94 25.97 -3.08
CA GLY A 175 -7.01 26.43 -1.70
C GLY A 175 -6.63 25.39 -0.64
N CYS A 176 -5.99 24.28 -1.00
CA CYS A 176 -5.41 23.37 -0.01
C CYS A 176 -4.19 24.01 0.65
N ASP A 177 -4.27 24.28 1.95
CA ASP A 177 -3.18 24.81 2.79
C ASP A 177 -2.72 23.83 3.87
N ASN A 178 -3.26 22.61 3.87
CA ASN A 178 -2.92 21.60 4.87
C ASN A 178 -1.46 21.13 4.70
N PRO A 179 -0.59 21.37 5.69
CA PRO A 179 0.83 21.06 5.56
C PRO A 179 1.09 19.55 5.46
N ASP A 180 0.29 18.69 6.08
CA ASP A 180 0.48 17.23 6.03
C ASP A 180 0.24 16.68 4.63
N VAL A 181 -0.81 17.17 3.94
CA VAL A 181 -1.09 16.80 2.55
C VAL A 181 0.03 17.29 1.64
N LEU A 182 0.38 18.58 1.72
CA LEU A 182 1.33 19.19 0.81
C LEU A 182 2.76 18.66 1.02
N ASN A 183 3.18 18.48 2.27
CA ASN A 183 4.49 17.94 2.59
C ASN A 183 4.60 16.48 2.17
N HIS A 184 3.56 15.67 2.40
CA HIS A 184 3.54 14.27 1.95
C HIS A 184 3.71 14.16 0.43
N CYS A 185 3.02 14.99 -0.35
CA CYS A 185 3.13 14.97 -1.81
C CYS A 185 4.46 15.51 -2.36
N ARG A 186 5.14 16.39 -1.61
CA ARG A 186 6.38 17.06 -2.03
C ARG A 186 7.64 16.41 -1.48
N ASP A 187 7.51 15.42 -0.60
CA ASP A 187 8.64 14.69 -0.06
C ASP A 187 9.28 13.82 -1.15
N ALA A 188 10.40 14.29 -1.70
CA ALA A 188 11.16 13.58 -2.72
C ALA A 188 11.76 12.25 -2.23
N GLY A 189 11.82 12.02 -0.91
CA GLY A 189 12.24 10.76 -0.31
C GLY A 189 11.09 9.79 -0.06
N ALA A 190 9.83 10.24 -0.15
CA ALA A 190 8.68 9.39 0.12
C ALA A 190 8.49 8.36 -0.99
N THR A 191 8.19 7.12 -0.58
CA THR A 191 7.77 6.06 -1.49
C THR A 191 6.24 5.99 -1.48
N HIS A 192 5.63 6.28 -2.62
CA HIS A 192 4.17 6.19 -2.78
C HIS A 192 3.77 4.90 -3.49
N VAL A 193 2.67 4.30 -3.05
CA VAL A 193 2.10 3.10 -3.64
C VAL A 193 0.59 3.24 -3.85
N ARG A 194 -0.02 2.27 -4.55
CA ARG A 194 -1.48 2.15 -4.55
C ARG A 194 -1.95 1.88 -3.12
N GLY A 195 -2.82 2.74 -2.62
CA GLY A 195 -3.16 2.79 -1.20
C GLY A 195 -2.71 4.09 -0.51
N CYS A 196 -1.87 4.90 -1.17
CA CYS A 196 -1.43 6.20 -0.68
C CYS A 196 -2.63 7.02 -0.19
N TRP A 197 -2.57 7.50 1.06
CA TRP A 197 -3.71 8.11 1.73
C TRP A 197 -4.19 9.39 1.04
N VAL A 198 -3.28 10.20 0.47
CA VAL A 198 -3.68 11.40 -0.29
C VAL A 198 -4.37 11.01 -1.59
N VAL A 199 -3.77 10.09 -2.35
CA VAL A 199 -4.31 9.65 -3.65
C VAL A 199 -5.66 8.97 -3.47
N ASP A 200 -5.81 8.12 -2.45
CA ASP A 200 -7.08 7.47 -2.15
C ASP A 200 -8.15 8.46 -1.72
N MET A 201 -7.81 9.49 -0.94
CA MET A 201 -8.76 10.56 -0.58
C MET A 201 -9.22 11.33 -1.81
N VAL A 202 -8.32 11.63 -2.75
CA VAL A 202 -8.66 12.28 -4.03
C VAL A 202 -9.57 11.39 -4.89
N LEU A 203 -9.35 10.06 -4.87
CA LEU A 203 -10.12 9.09 -5.64
C LEU A 203 -11.37 8.54 -4.93
N GLY A 204 -11.62 8.95 -3.67
CA GLY A 204 -12.75 8.43 -2.88
C GLY A 204 -12.63 6.95 -2.49
N LYS A 205 -11.42 6.47 -2.19
CA LYS A 205 -11.08 5.06 -1.92
C LYS A 205 -10.71 4.76 -0.45
N SER A 206 -10.98 5.69 0.46
CA SER A 206 -10.50 5.68 1.86
C SER A 206 -11.22 4.72 2.81
#